data_AF-A0AAV9WHM8-F1
#
_entry.id   AF-A0AAV9WHM8-F1
#
_cell.length_a   1.000
_cell.length_b   1.000
_cell.length_c   1.000
_cell.angle_alpha   90.00
_cell.angle_beta   90.00
_cell.angle_gamma   90.00
#
_symmetry.space_group_name_H-M   'P 1'
#
loop_
_entity.id
_entity.type
_entity.pdbx_description
1 polymer ?
#
loop_
_entity_poly.entity_id
_entity_poly.type
_entity_poly.pdbx_seq_one_letter_code
_entity_poly.pdbx_strand_id
1 'polypeptide(L)'
;MSAAPAHHESESGPSSTQPQRPPRIPKPKTFKHSLSQAVVQQAFEIDYYTQRTNSWRDHKIAEVVHVLRKCCEEPILEHKDEFELVIRGFKHQSENLKNKIYDKFVDNIHSSEISPEFRKLLLDMVESTSEDRWLFIWLVGSVMKGWRGTASLSDQDKLAKPRNLPRVERKSPLGIDDLLN
;
A
#
# COMPACT_ATOMS: atom_id res chain seq x y z
N MET A 1 42.40 -61.48 -24.48
CA MET A 1 41.30 -61.39 -23.49
C MET A 1 40.78 -59.95 -23.48
N SER A 2 39.49 -59.82 -23.20
CA SER A 2 38.54 -58.77 -23.56
C SER A 2 38.84 -57.32 -23.16
N ALA A 3 38.19 -56.43 -23.92
CA ALA A 3 38.02 -54.99 -23.70
C ALA A 3 36.99 -54.66 -22.61
N ALA A 4 37.11 -53.47 -21.99
CA ALA A 4 36.07 -52.41 -21.96
C ALA A 4 36.48 -51.26 -20.99
N PRO A 5 36.14 -50.00 -21.31
CA PRO A 5 36.33 -48.83 -20.44
C PRO A 5 35.10 -48.59 -19.55
N ALA A 6 35.31 -48.04 -18.35
CA ALA A 6 34.23 -47.61 -17.48
C ALA A 6 33.99 -46.10 -17.64
N HIS A 7 32.90 -45.75 -18.32
CA HIS A 7 32.16 -44.52 -18.06
C HIS A 7 31.29 -44.73 -16.80
N HIS A 8 31.29 -43.78 -15.88
CA HIS A 8 30.05 -43.39 -15.21
C HIS A 8 30.17 -41.96 -14.65
N GLU A 9 29.37 -41.08 -15.23
CA GLU A 9 28.88 -39.85 -14.60
C GLU A 9 28.25 -40.16 -13.25
N SER A 10 28.39 -39.26 -12.28
CA SER A 10 27.31 -38.92 -11.36
C SER A 10 27.56 -37.55 -10.75
N GLU A 11 26.70 -36.64 -11.18
CA GLU A 11 26.43 -35.34 -10.59
C GLU A 11 26.34 -35.43 -9.06
N SER A 12 26.87 -34.42 -8.39
CA SER A 12 26.47 -34.09 -7.03
C SER A 12 26.19 -32.60 -6.99
N GLY A 13 25.07 -32.21 -7.62
CA GLY A 13 24.49 -30.90 -7.40
C GLY A 13 24.15 -30.76 -5.91
N PRO A 14 24.56 -29.69 -5.23
CA PRO A 14 24.18 -29.51 -3.83
C PRO A 14 22.67 -29.31 -3.73
N SER A 15 22.01 -30.29 -3.12
CA SER A 15 20.66 -30.16 -2.59
C SER A 15 20.58 -28.96 -1.65
N SER A 16 20.06 -27.83 -2.15
CA SER A 16 19.71 -26.70 -1.30
C SER A 16 18.20 -26.69 -1.08
N THR A 17 17.68 -27.69 -0.37
CA THR A 17 16.33 -27.71 0.21
C THR A 17 16.31 -27.04 1.59
N GLN A 18 17.10 -25.99 1.81
CA GLN A 18 16.75 -25.03 2.85
C GLN A 18 15.72 -24.06 2.27
N PRO A 19 14.61 -23.77 2.99
CA PRO A 19 13.76 -22.66 2.63
C PRO A 19 14.62 -21.40 2.60
N GLN A 20 14.91 -20.90 1.40
CA GLN A 20 15.67 -19.67 1.26
C GLN A 20 14.91 -18.57 1.98
N ARG A 21 15.54 -18.03 3.03
CA ARG A 21 15.03 -16.90 3.77
C ARG A 21 14.93 -15.72 2.79
N PRO A 22 13.84 -14.92 2.84
CA PRO A 22 13.69 -13.81 1.93
C PRO A 22 14.83 -12.79 2.12
N PRO A 23 15.40 -12.24 1.02
CA PRO A 23 16.49 -11.28 1.10
C PRO A 23 16.02 -9.94 1.67
N ARG A 24 16.89 -9.24 2.41
CA ARG A 24 16.61 -7.88 2.88
C ARG A 24 16.41 -6.92 1.70
N ILE A 25 15.34 -6.14 1.73
CA ILE A 25 15.06 -5.07 0.77
C ILE A 25 15.01 -3.73 1.52
N PRO A 26 16.03 -2.87 1.37
CA PRO A 26 16.04 -1.57 2.02
C PRO A 26 14.98 -0.65 1.39
N LYS A 27 14.55 0.35 2.16
CA LYS A 27 13.64 1.37 1.66
C LYS A 27 14.19 2.06 0.40
N PRO A 28 13.41 2.14 -0.69
CA PRO A 28 13.84 2.83 -1.90
C PRO A 28 14.15 4.31 -1.66
N LYS A 29 15.26 4.78 -2.22
CA LYS A 29 15.62 6.20 -2.22
C LYS A 29 14.74 6.94 -3.22
N THR A 30 13.77 7.72 -2.75
CA THR A 30 12.95 8.58 -3.61
C THR A 30 13.42 10.03 -3.53
N PHE A 31 13.70 10.64 -4.68
CA PHE A 31 14.29 11.99 -4.73
C PHE A 31 13.30 13.12 -4.41
N LYS A 32 11.99 12.92 -4.65
CA LYS A 32 10.95 13.96 -4.43
C LYS A 32 9.54 13.43 -4.10
N HIS A 33 9.24 12.16 -4.39
CA HIS A 33 7.88 11.63 -4.29
C HIS A 33 7.73 10.64 -3.13
N SER A 34 6.50 10.50 -2.61
CA SER A 34 6.14 9.35 -1.79
C SER A 34 6.29 8.07 -2.60
N LEU A 35 6.64 6.96 -1.94
CA LEU A 35 6.65 5.64 -2.57
C LEU A 35 5.33 5.39 -3.34
N SER A 36 5.45 4.93 -4.57
CA SER A 36 4.34 4.51 -5.44
C SER A 36 4.38 2.99 -5.63
N GLN A 37 3.31 2.38 -6.12
CA GLN A 37 3.31 0.95 -6.42
C GLN A 37 4.43 0.55 -7.40
N ALA A 38 4.75 1.41 -8.37
CA ALA A 38 5.85 1.17 -9.31
C ALA A 38 7.22 1.15 -8.62
N VAL A 39 7.45 2.08 -7.67
CA VAL A 39 8.70 2.10 -6.89
C VAL A 39 8.77 0.89 -5.96
N VAL A 40 7.64 0.47 -5.38
CA VAL A 40 7.57 -0.78 -4.61
C VAL A 40 7.93 -1.95 -5.50
N GLN A 41 7.31 -2.10 -6.68
CA GLN A 41 7.63 -3.19 -7.61
C GLN A 41 9.13 -3.24 -7.94
N GLN A 42 9.71 -2.11 -8.33
CA GLN A 42 11.16 -2.01 -8.63
C GLN A 42 12.03 -2.46 -7.45
N ALA A 43 11.62 -2.18 -6.20
CA ALA A 43 12.35 -2.62 -5.02
C ALA A 43 12.35 -4.15 -4.85
N PHE A 44 11.31 -4.81 -5.36
CA PHE A 44 11.14 -6.26 -5.33
C PHE A 44 11.45 -6.92 -6.69
N GLU A 45 12.00 -6.21 -7.68
CA GLU A 45 12.49 -6.77 -8.95
C GLU A 45 13.89 -7.38 -8.77
N ILE A 46 13.96 -8.39 -7.91
CA ILE A 46 15.16 -9.19 -7.65
C ILE A 46 14.87 -10.67 -7.87
N ASP A 47 15.90 -11.46 -8.16
CA ASP A 47 15.80 -12.88 -8.56
C ASP A 47 14.87 -13.70 -7.68
N TYR A 48 14.94 -13.51 -6.36
CA TYR A 48 14.09 -14.21 -5.40
C TYR A 48 12.59 -14.03 -5.68
N TYR A 49 12.16 -12.80 -5.96
CA TYR A 49 10.74 -12.49 -6.18
C TYR A 49 10.33 -12.66 -7.63
N THR A 50 11.21 -12.37 -8.59
CA THR A 50 10.92 -12.55 -10.01
C THR A 50 10.74 -14.03 -10.36
N GLN A 51 11.50 -14.94 -9.76
CA GLN A 51 11.30 -16.39 -9.92
C GLN A 51 9.96 -16.85 -9.34
N ARG A 52 9.60 -16.38 -8.14
CA ARG A 52 8.38 -16.80 -7.43
C ARG A 52 7.08 -16.24 -8.00
N THR A 53 7.15 -15.09 -8.65
CA THR A 53 5.97 -14.40 -9.21
C THR A 53 5.89 -14.51 -10.73
N ASN A 54 6.81 -15.27 -11.34
CA ASN A 54 6.99 -15.34 -12.79
C ASN A 54 7.09 -13.94 -13.42
N SER A 55 7.99 -13.12 -12.86
CA SER A 55 8.15 -11.69 -13.18
C SER A 55 6.84 -10.91 -13.01
N TRP A 56 6.18 -11.07 -11.86
CA TRP A 56 4.91 -10.42 -11.50
C TRP A 56 3.71 -10.75 -12.42
N ARG A 57 3.80 -11.83 -13.23
CA ARG A 57 2.69 -12.29 -14.07
C ARG A 57 1.62 -13.01 -13.26
N ASP A 58 2.05 -13.82 -12.29
CA ASP A 58 1.14 -14.68 -11.50
C ASP A 58 0.48 -13.89 -10.37
N HIS A 59 1.23 -12.92 -9.81
CA HIS A 59 0.77 -12.05 -8.73
C HIS A 59 1.17 -10.61 -9.05
N LYS A 60 0.22 -9.79 -9.51
CA LYS A 60 0.52 -8.39 -9.84
C LYS A 60 0.80 -7.60 -8.57
N ILE A 61 1.77 -6.67 -8.60
CA ILE A 61 2.07 -5.83 -7.43
C ILE A 61 0.85 -5.06 -6.92
N ALA A 62 -0.05 -4.66 -7.82
CA ALA A 62 -1.27 -3.95 -7.46
C ALA A 62 -2.21 -4.80 -6.58
N GLU A 63 -2.29 -6.10 -6.86
CA GLU A 63 -3.09 -7.06 -6.09
C GLU A 63 -2.43 -7.36 -4.73
N VAL A 64 -1.12 -7.59 -4.71
CA VAL A 64 -0.32 -7.70 -3.48
C VAL A 64 -0.58 -6.49 -2.57
N VAL A 65 -0.42 -5.29 -3.11
CA VAL A 65 -0.63 -4.04 -2.37
C VAL A 65 -2.08 -3.89 -1.91
N HIS A 66 -3.05 -4.31 -2.72
CA HIS A 66 -4.46 -4.28 -2.35
C HIS A 66 -4.73 -5.16 -1.12
N VAL A 67 -4.26 -6.41 -1.13
CA VAL A 67 -4.46 -7.35 -0.02
C VAL A 67 -3.74 -6.87 1.24
N LEU A 68 -2.47 -6.46 1.12
CA LEU A 68 -1.73 -5.93 2.28
C LEU A 68 -2.38 -4.67 2.88
N ARG A 69 -3.00 -3.82 2.06
CA ARG A 69 -3.77 -2.67 2.57
C ARG A 69 -4.99 -3.11 3.35
N LYS A 70 -5.76 -4.08 2.84
CA LYS A 70 -6.91 -4.66 3.56
C LYS A 70 -6.50 -5.21 4.92
N CYS A 71 -5.38 -5.93 4.99
CA CYS A 71 -4.84 -6.42 6.26
C CYS A 71 -4.50 -5.30 7.27
N CYS A 72 -4.29 -4.06 6.81
CA CYS A 72 -4.05 -2.91 7.69
C CYS A 72 -5.35 -2.23 8.18
N GLU A 73 -6.48 -2.37 7.49
CA GLU A 73 -7.67 -1.53 7.73
C GLU A 73 -8.23 -1.73 9.15
N GLU A 74 -8.52 -2.96 9.54
CA GLU A 74 -9.05 -3.29 10.86
C GLU A 74 -8.08 -2.91 11.99
N PRO A 75 -6.78 -3.28 11.97
CA PRO A 75 -5.83 -2.86 13.01
C PRO A 75 -5.75 -1.35 13.21
N ILE A 76 -5.81 -0.58 12.12
CA ILE A 76 -5.81 0.89 12.21
C ILE A 76 -7.11 1.39 12.86
N LEU A 77 -8.27 0.84 12.49
CA LEU A 77 -9.56 1.23 13.06
C LEU A 77 -9.65 0.91 14.55
N GLU A 78 -9.16 -0.26 14.96
CA GLU A 78 -9.22 -0.70 16.35
C GLU A 78 -8.39 0.18 17.26
N HIS A 79 -7.21 0.62 16.79
CA HIS A 79 -6.32 1.47 17.57
C HIS A 79 -6.46 2.97 17.26
N LYS A 80 -7.51 3.39 16.54
CA LYS A 80 -7.68 4.77 16.06
C LYS A 80 -7.64 5.82 17.19
N ASP A 81 -8.17 5.46 18.37
CA ASP A 81 -8.29 6.38 19.51
C ASP A 81 -6.97 6.51 20.29
N GLU A 82 -6.00 5.64 20.02
CA GLU A 82 -4.63 5.73 20.55
C GLU A 82 -3.71 6.63 19.71
N PHE A 83 -4.18 7.13 18.55
CA PHE A 83 -3.36 7.99 17.69
C PHE A 83 -3.17 9.37 18.31
N GLU A 84 -1.92 9.84 18.31
CA GLU A 84 -1.57 11.17 18.77
C GLU A 84 -2.08 12.23 17.77
N LEU A 85 -3.09 13.02 18.18
CA LEU A 85 -3.78 14.00 17.32
C LEU A 85 -2.85 15.09 16.75
N VAL A 86 -1.78 15.43 17.48
CA VAL A 86 -0.80 16.44 17.04
C VAL A 86 0.11 15.93 15.92
N ILE A 87 0.14 14.62 15.68
CA ILE A 87 1.04 13.97 14.73
C ILE A 87 0.32 13.71 13.41
N ARG A 88 0.69 14.46 12.36
CA ARG A 88 0.05 14.41 11.04
C ARG A 88 0.29 13.12 10.22
N GLY A 89 0.98 12.10 10.74
CA GLY A 89 1.19 10.86 9.99
C GLY A 89 1.71 9.69 10.79
N PHE A 90 1.35 8.47 10.36
CA PHE A 90 1.66 7.22 11.06
C PHE A 90 3.16 7.00 11.32
N LYS A 91 4.03 7.37 10.38
CA LYS A 91 5.49 7.21 10.54
C LYS A 91 6.07 7.87 11.79
N HIS A 92 5.37 8.86 12.35
CA HIS A 92 5.81 9.66 13.47
C HIS A 92 5.10 9.30 14.77
N GLN A 93 4.11 8.40 14.73
CA GLN A 93 3.43 7.89 15.92
C GLN A 93 4.40 7.11 16.82
N SER A 94 4.04 6.92 18.09
CA SER A 94 4.82 6.10 19.01
C SER A 94 5.13 4.69 18.47
N GLU A 95 6.31 4.17 18.79
CA GLU A 95 6.70 2.80 18.41
C GLU A 95 5.78 1.74 19.02
N ASN A 96 5.24 2.01 20.23
CA ASN A 96 4.28 1.13 20.87
C ASN A 96 3.01 0.95 20.02
N LEU A 97 2.43 2.05 19.54
CA LEU A 97 1.26 2.01 18.65
C LEU A 97 1.59 1.32 17.33
N LYS A 98 2.77 1.61 16.75
CA LYS A 98 3.21 0.94 15.51
C LYS A 98 3.34 -0.57 15.67
N ASN A 99 3.88 -1.03 16.81
CA ASN A 99 4.03 -2.45 17.11
C ASN A 99 2.67 -3.15 17.22
N LYS A 100 1.73 -2.59 18.01
CA LYS A 100 0.36 -3.16 18.14
C LYS A 100 -0.33 -3.33 16.78
N ILE A 101 -0.27 -2.30 15.94
CA ILE A 101 -0.88 -2.34 14.60
C ILE A 101 -0.13 -3.32 13.70
N TYR A 102 1.19 -3.39 13.80
CA TYR A 102 2.02 -4.31 13.00
C TYR A 102 1.72 -5.78 13.32
N ASP A 103 1.63 -6.13 14.60
CA ASP A 103 1.39 -7.51 15.05
C ASP A 103 0.05 -8.01 14.50
N LYS A 104 -1.01 -7.22 14.64
CA LYS A 104 -2.33 -7.55 14.08
C LYS A 104 -2.36 -7.56 12.56
N PHE A 105 -1.60 -6.67 11.91
CA PHE A 105 -1.45 -6.70 10.47
C PHE A 105 -0.83 -8.02 9.99
N VAL A 106 0.18 -8.54 10.69
CA VAL A 106 0.80 -9.84 10.39
C VAL A 106 -0.18 -10.98 10.67
N ASP A 107 -0.90 -10.95 11.80
CA ASP A 107 -1.95 -11.93 12.11
C ASP A 107 -3.03 -11.96 11.03
N ASN A 108 -3.43 -10.80 10.52
CA ASN A 108 -4.41 -10.69 9.43
C ASN A 108 -3.89 -11.29 8.11
N ILE A 109 -2.58 -11.24 7.83
CA ILE A 109 -2.01 -11.97 6.68
C ILE A 109 -2.11 -13.48 6.91
N HIS A 110 -1.81 -13.96 8.13
CA HIS A 110 -1.89 -15.38 8.48
C HIS A 110 -3.31 -15.95 8.38
N SER A 111 -4.32 -15.17 8.80
CA SER A 111 -5.73 -15.57 8.82
C SER A 111 -6.48 -15.33 7.51
N SER A 112 -5.91 -14.57 6.56
CA SER A 112 -6.55 -14.25 5.28
C SER A 112 -6.89 -15.51 4.45
N GLU A 113 -8.10 -15.53 3.88
CA GLU A 113 -8.58 -16.55 2.95
C GLU A 113 -7.96 -16.39 1.55
N ILE A 114 -6.65 -16.61 1.45
CA ILE A 114 -5.86 -16.58 0.22
C ILE A 114 -5.05 -17.87 0.07
N SER A 115 -4.52 -18.13 -1.13
CA SER A 115 -3.71 -19.33 -1.35
C SER A 115 -2.46 -19.36 -0.45
N PRO A 116 -2.00 -20.53 0.01
CA PRO A 116 -0.80 -20.65 0.82
C PRO A 116 0.44 -20.02 0.17
N GLU A 117 0.58 -20.15 -1.14
CA GLU A 117 1.68 -19.58 -1.93
C GLU A 117 1.63 -18.05 -1.90
N PHE A 118 0.45 -17.48 -2.08
CA PHE A 118 0.27 -16.03 -2.06
C PHE A 118 0.48 -15.48 -0.66
N ARG A 119 -0.05 -16.15 0.37
CA ARG A 119 0.22 -15.81 1.78
C ARG A 119 1.72 -15.79 2.08
N LYS A 120 2.45 -16.83 1.64
CA LYS A 120 3.90 -16.90 1.81
C LYS A 120 4.60 -15.73 1.11
N LEU A 121 4.19 -15.38 -0.11
CA LEU A 121 4.71 -14.21 -0.81
C LEU A 121 4.52 -12.92 0.01
N LEU A 122 3.32 -12.70 0.57
CA LEU A 122 3.03 -11.53 1.40
C LEU A 122 3.91 -11.46 2.64
N LEU A 123 4.04 -12.57 3.37
CA LEU A 123 4.87 -12.68 4.58
C LEU A 123 6.35 -12.45 4.26
N ASP A 124 6.84 -13.04 3.17
CA ASP A 124 8.22 -12.86 2.74
C ASP A 124 8.53 -11.39 2.41
N MET A 125 7.60 -10.69 1.76
CA MET A 125 7.76 -9.26 1.47
C MET A 125 7.79 -8.42 2.74
N VAL A 126 6.97 -8.77 3.73
CA VAL A 126 6.99 -8.12 5.05
C VAL A 126 8.31 -8.41 5.78
N GLU A 127 8.78 -9.66 5.81
CA GLU A 127 10.05 -10.03 6.45
C GLU A 127 11.25 -9.34 5.78
N SER A 128 11.26 -9.25 4.45
CA SER A 128 12.31 -8.56 3.68
C SER A 128 12.50 -7.10 4.06
N THR A 129 11.44 -6.47 4.60
CA THR A 129 11.41 -5.04 4.91
C THR A 129 11.32 -4.78 6.41
N SER A 130 11.56 -5.80 7.24
CA SER A 130 11.29 -5.78 8.69
C SER A 130 12.19 -4.86 9.52
N GLU A 131 13.40 -4.52 9.05
CA GLU A 131 14.38 -3.72 9.82
C GLU A 131 13.88 -2.29 10.09
N ASP A 132 13.30 -1.63 9.09
CA ASP A 132 12.69 -0.30 9.21
C ASP A 132 11.18 -0.31 8.96
N ARG A 133 10.62 -1.51 8.71
CA ARG A 133 9.20 -1.78 8.40
C ARG A 133 8.65 -0.85 7.33
N TRP A 134 9.48 -0.46 6.36
CA TRP A 134 9.15 0.64 5.46
C TRP A 134 7.90 0.35 4.62
N LEU A 135 7.70 -0.91 4.22
CA LEU A 135 6.54 -1.33 3.43
C LEU A 135 5.26 -1.18 4.26
N PHE A 136 5.27 -1.69 5.49
CA PHE A 136 4.17 -1.56 6.44
C PHE A 136 3.82 -0.09 6.72
N ILE A 137 4.81 0.74 7.06
CA ILE A 137 4.60 2.17 7.32
C ILE A 137 3.98 2.88 6.10
N TRP A 138 4.41 2.50 4.90
CA TRP A 138 3.86 3.03 3.66
C TRP A 138 2.42 2.58 3.41
N LEU A 139 2.10 1.30 3.64
CA LEU A 139 0.75 0.74 3.49
C LEU A 139 -0.24 1.45 4.42
N VAL A 140 0.06 1.52 5.70
CA VAL A 140 -0.77 2.22 6.71
C VAL A 140 -0.94 3.69 6.33
N GLY A 141 0.16 4.35 5.95
CA GLY A 141 0.10 5.74 5.48
C GLY A 141 -0.80 5.94 4.26
N SER A 142 -0.88 4.95 3.36
CA SER A 142 -1.77 4.98 2.21
C SER A 142 -3.23 4.76 2.60
N VAL A 143 -3.54 3.84 3.51
CA VAL A 143 -4.90 3.58 4.01
C VAL A 143 -5.45 4.83 4.69
N MET A 144 -4.69 5.41 5.62
CA MET A 144 -5.10 6.63 6.34
C MET A 144 -5.29 7.85 5.40
N LYS A 145 -4.53 7.94 4.30
CA LYS A 145 -4.74 8.99 3.29
C LYS A 145 -6.06 8.79 2.55
N GLY A 146 -6.41 7.55 2.22
CA GLY A 146 -7.69 7.21 1.60
C GLY A 146 -8.88 7.68 2.45
N TRP A 147 -8.83 7.41 3.76
CA TRP A 147 -9.90 7.83 4.68
C TRP A 147 -10.05 9.34 4.84
N ARG A 148 -8.95 10.09 4.83
CA ARG A 148 -9.01 11.56 4.84
C ARG A 148 -9.63 12.11 3.55
N GLY A 149 -9.38 11.46 2.41
CA GLY A 149 -9.98 11.82 1.13
C GLY A 149 -11.49 11.58 1.10
N THR A 150 -11.97 10.47 1.66
CA THR A 150 -13.40 10.16 1.73
C THR A 150 -14.16 10.99 2.77
N ALA A 151 -13.53 11.32 3.91
CA ALA A 151 -14.10 12.24 4.89
C ALA A 151 -14.28 13.67 4.32
N SER A 152 -13.32 14.15 3.53
CA SER A 152 -13.40 15.48 2.90
C SER A 152 -14.52 15.59 1.86
N LEU A 153 -14.96 14.49 1.25
CA LEU A 153 -16.10 14.45 0.33
C LEU A 153 -17.44 14.46 1.09
N SER A 154 -17.50 13.81 2.25
CA SER A 154 -18.72 13.73 3.07
C SER A 154 -19.01 15.02 3.84
N ASP A 155 -18.01 15.87 4.08
CA ASP A 155 -18.20 17.21 4.67
C ASP A 155 -18.57 18.28 3.62
N GLN A 156 -18.22 18.11 2.34
CA GLN A 156 -18.66 19.02 1.28
C GLN A 156 -20.13 18.84 0.89
N ASP A 157 -20.68 17.62 0.98
CA ASP A 157 -22.11 17.37 0.74
C ASP A 157 -23.03 17.89 1.85
N LYS A 158 -22.50 18.17 3.06
CA LYS A 158 -23.26 18.78 4.16
C LYS A 158 -23.36 20.29 4.10
N LEU A 159 -22.63 20.95 3.19
CA LEU A 159 -22.64 22.40 3.02
C LEU A 159 -23.35 22.89 1.75
N ALA A 160 -24.04 22.00 1.02
CA ALA A 160 -24.69 22.33 -0.25
C ALA A 160 -26.23 22.25 -0.20
N LYS A 161 -26.86 23.03 0.68
CA LYS A 161 -28.13 23.77 0.43
C LYS A 161 -28.58 24.52 1.69
N PRO A 162 -29.11 25.75 1.57
CA PRO A 162 -30.40 26.01 0.91
C PRO A 162 -30.30 27.27 0.00
N ARG A 163 -31.28 27.79 -0.74
CA ARG A 163 -32.75 27.77 -0.75
C ARG A 163 -33.16 28.43 -2.07
N ASN A 164 -34.33 28.09 -2.62
CA ASN A 164 -35.00 28.83 -3.68
C ASN A 164 -34.96 30.36 -3.42
N LEU A 165 -34.47 31.14 -4.39
CA LEU A 165 -34.72 32.57 -4.47
C LEU A 165 -35.74 32.82 -5.59
N PRO A 166 -36.85 33.52 -5.33
CA PRO A 166 -37.80 33.88 -6.38
C PRO A 166 -37.13 34.84 -7.36
N ARG A 167 -37.31 34.55 -8.65
CA ARG A 167 -36.86 35.37 -9.78
C ARG A 167 -37.54 36.74 -9.71
N VAL A 168 -36.80 37.76 -9.28
CA VAL A 168 -37.24 39.15 -9.35
C VAL A 168 -37.19 39.59 -10.82
N GLU A 169 -38.35 39.79 -11.43
CA GLU A 169 -38.48 40.48 -12.71
C GLU A 169 -37.96 41.91 -12.57
N ARG A 170 -36.90 42.24 -13.31
CA ARG A 170 -36.44 43.62 -13.47
C ARG A 170 -37.39 44.32 -14.45
N LYS A 171 -38.26 45.18 -13.92
CA LYS A 171 -38.90 46.24 -14.70
C LYS A 171 -37.85 47.28 -15.07
N SER A 172 -37.70 47.56 -16.36
CA SER A 172 -36.88 48.66 -16.87
C SER A 172 -37.47 50.01 -16.45
N PRO A 173 -36.69 50.97 -15.94
CA PRO A 173 -37.14 52.35 -15.85
C PRO A 173 -36.83 53.08 -17.16
N LEU A 174 -37.85 53.82 -17.61
CA LEU A 174 -37.79 54.85 -18.64
C LEU A 174 -36.67 55.86 -18.32
N GLY A 175 -35.78 56.09 -19.28
CA GLY A 175 -34.92 57.27 -19.32
C GLY A 175 -35.56 58.29 -20.24
N ILE A 176 -36.13 59.34 -19.65
CA ILE A 176 -36.60 60.54 -20.35
C ILE A 176 -35.82 61.72 -19.75
N ASP A 177 -35.16 62.43 -20.66
CA ASP A 177 -34.74 63.83 -20.69
C ASP A 177 -33.77 64.41 -19.64
N ASP A 178 -32.65 64.95 -20.14
CA ASP A 178 -32.40 66.40 -20.20
C ASP A 178 -31.08 66.63 -21.00
N LEU A 179 -31.14 67.29 -22.17
CA LEU A 179 -30.83 68.72 -22.35
C LEU A 179 -29.45 69.14 -21.81
N LEU A 180 -28.50 69.38 -22.73
CA LEU A 180 -27.59 70.55 -22.77
C LEU A 180 -26.45 70.34 -23.80
N ASN A 181 -26.72 70.65 -25.07
CA ASN A 181 -26.04 71.67 -25.91
C ASN A 181 -26.55 71.62 -27.35
#